data_AF-A0A952CR74-F1
#
_entry.id   AF-A0A952CR74-F1
#
_cell.length_a   1.000
_cell.length_b   1.000
_cell.length_c   1.000
_cell.angle_alpha   90.00
_cell.angle_beta   90.00
_cell.angle_gamma   90.00
#
_symmetry.space_group_name_H-M   'P 1'
#
loop_
_entity.id
_entity.type
_entity.pdbx_description
1 polymer ?
#
loop_
_entity_poly.entity_id
_entity_poly.type
_entity_poly.pdbx_seq_one_letter_code
_entity_poly.pdbx_strand_id
1 'polypeptide(L)' 'MTTLIKNIIRFCVILLVQVLILNKVTLQWWAQPGGFPIFIPYLYPWFILLLPFETPVALLLVAGFLCGLSVDSFMNTA' A
#
# COMPACT_ATOMS: atom_id res chain seq x y z
N MET A 1 19.38 15.07 -1.14
CA MET A 1 17.91 14.94 -1.28
C MET A 1 17.27 15.31 0.04
N THR A 2 16.29 16.22 0.04
CA THR A 2 15.53 16.53 1.26
C THR A 2 14.76 15.30 1.71
N THR A 3 14.58 15.13 3.03
CA THR A 3 13.88 13.98 3.64
C THR A 3 12.46 13.83 3.10
N LEU A 4 11.80 14.95 2.81
CA LEU A 4 10.48 15.01 2.18
C LEU A 4 10.44 14.35 0.80
N ILE A 5 11.37 14.71 -0.10
CA ILE A 5 11.43 14.15 -1.46
C ILE A 5 11.65 12.64 -1.41
N LYS A 6 12.51 12.17 -0.50
CA LYS A 6 12.77 10.73 -0.31
C LYS A 6 11.52 9.97 0.12
N ASN A 7 10.69 10.54 0.98
CA ASN A 7 9.44 9.91 1.43
C ASN A 7 8.37 9.90 0.35
N ILE A 8 8.27 10.95 -0.47
CA ILE A 8 7.36 10.98 -1.62
C ILE A 8 7.74 9.89 -2.63
N ILE A 9 9.03 9.76 -2.97
CA ILE A 9 9.48 8.71 -3.88
C ILE A 9 9.18 7.32 -3.31
N ARG A 10 9.45 7.08 -2.01
CA ARG A 10 9.11 5.82 -1.34
C ARG A 10 7.62 5.49 -1.42
N PHE A 11 6.76 6.47 -1.18
CA PHE A 11 5.32 6.33 -1.31
C PHE A 11 4.94 5.90 -2.73
N CYS A 12 5.41 6.63 -3.74
CA CYS A 12 5.11 6.33 -5.14
C CYS A 12 5.57 4.91 -5.53
N VAL A 13 6.78 4.50 -5.14
CA VAL A 13 7.30 3.16 -5.45
C VAL A 13 6.45 2.06 -4.79
N ILE A 14 6.11 2.20 -3.50
CA ILE A 14 5.29 1.23 -2.79
C ILE A 14 3.89 1.13 -3.42
N LEU A 15 3.29 2.28 -3.75
CA LEU A 15 1.97 2.34 -4.37
C LEU A 15 1.98 1.71 -5.76
N LEU A 16 2.99 1.99 -6.58
CA LEU A 16 3.12 1.38 -7.91
C LEU A 16 3.29 -0.13 -7.83
N VAL A 17 4.10 -0.63 -6.89
CA VAL A 17 4.25 -2.07 -6.65
C VAL A 17 2.91 -2.68 -6.20
N GLN A 18 2.18 -2.02 -5.30
CA GLN A 18 0.85 -2.48 -4.87
C GLN A 18 -0.13 -2.59 -6.04
N VAL A 19 -0.23 -1.54 -6.85
CA VAL A 19 -1.25 -1.42 -7.90
C VAL A 19 -0.91 -2.24 -9.14
N LEU A 20 0.34 -2.19 -9.60
CA LEU A 20 0.74 -2.82 -10.87
C LEU A 20 1.10 -4.29 -10.70
N ILE A 21 1.72 -4.64 -9.57
CA ILE A 21 2.19 -6.00 -9.32
C ILE A 21 1.19 -6.72 -8.43
N LEU A 22 1.03 -6.30 -7.17
CA LEU A 22 0.28 -7.10 -6.19
C LEU A 22 -1.21 -7.22 -6.48
N ASN A 23 -1.84 -6.18 -7.05
CA ASN A 23 -3.25 -6.26 -7.48
C ASN A 23 -3.45 -7.24 -8.66
N LYS A 24 -2.43 -7.43 -9.49
CA LYS A 24 -2.47 -8.37 -10.63
C LYS A 24 -1.94 -9.76 -10.27
N VAL A 25 -1.12 -9.84 -9.23
CA VAL A 25 -0.73 -11.10 -8.59
C VAL A 25 -1.92 -11.55 -7.74
N THR A 26 -2.90 -12.16 -8.39
CA THR A 26 -3.73 -13.12 -7.69
C THR A 26 -2.79 -14.24 -7.28
N LEU A 27 -2.41 -14.27 -6.00
CA LEU A 27 -1.78 -15.45 -5.44
C LEU A 27 -2.83 -16.56 -5.56
N GLN A 28 -2.81 -17.28 -6.68
CA GLN A 28 -3.43 -18.60 -6.84
C GLN A 28 -2.72 -19.62 -5.96
N TRP A 29 -2.32 -19.22 -4.76
CA TRP A 29 -1.69 -20.07 -3.76
C TRP A 29 -2.73 -21.00 -3.11
N TRP A 30 -3.65 -21.47 -3.94
CA TRP A 30 -4.70 -22.40 -3.67
C TRP A 30 -5.35 -22.86 -4.99
N ALA A 31 -4.56 -23.44 -5.90
CA ALA A 31 -5.10 -24.25 -7.01
C ALA A 31 -5.69 -25.60 -6.51
N GLN A 32 -6.31 -25.60 -5.33
CA GLN A 32 -6.92 -26.77 -4.69
C GLN A 32 -8.42 -26.54 -4.39
N PRO A 33 -9.23 -27.61 -4.30
CA PRO A 33 -10.68 -27.55 -4.49
C PRO A 33 -11.50 -27.66 -3.19
N GLY A 34 -11.54 -26.62 -2.35
CA GLY A 34 -12.21 -26.65 -1.01
C GLY A 34 -12.21 -25.34 -0.18
N GLY A 35 -12.87 -24.29 -0.68
CA GLY A 35 -12.90 -22.86 -0.28
C GLY A 35 -11.89 -22.24 0.70
N PHE A 36 -10.88 -21.50 0.21
CA PHE A 36 -10.26 -20.38 0.94
C PHE A 36 -10.32 -19.08 0.11
N PRO A 37 -10.56 -17.90 0.72
CA PRO A 37 -10.68 -16.64 -0.01
C PRO A 37 -9.34 -16.17 -0.60
N ILE A 38 -9.44 -15.54 -1.77
CA ILE A 38 -8.34 -14.91 -2.52
C ILE A 38 -7.66 -13.87 -1.61
N PHE A 39 -6.38 -14.09 -1.27
CA PHE A 39 -5.60 -13.13 -0.49
C PHE A 39 -4.76 -12.25 -1.42
N ILE A 40 -5.06 -10.95 -1.43
CA ILE A 40 -4.23 -9.94 -2.08
C ILE A 40 -3.35 -9.32 -0.99
N PRO A 41 -2.03 -9.50 -1.02
CA PRO A 41 -1.14 -8.91 -0.03
C PRO A 41 -1.18 -7.37 -0.13
N TYR A 42 -1.37 -6.71 1.01
CA TYR A 42 -1.35 -5.25 1.13
C TYR A 42 -0.02 -4.76 1.69
N LEU A 43 0.76 -4.09 0.84
CA LEU A 43 2.11 -3.60 1.11
C LEU A 43 2.12 -2.10 1.44
N TYR A 44 1.04 -1.38 1.15
CA TYR A 44 0.92 0.05 1.43
C TYR A 44 1.09 0.48 2.92
N PRO A 45 0.72 -0.32 3.95
CA PRO A 45 0.95 0.08 5.35
C PRO A 45 2.44 0.26 5.68
N TRP A 46 3.32 -0.36 4.89
CA TRP A 46 4.76 -0.24 5.05
C TRP A 46 5.26 1.19 4.85
N PHE A 47 4.56 1.99 4.04
CA PHE A 47 4.86 3.42 3.91
C PHE A 47 4.71 4.16 5.25
N ILE A 48 3.62 3.88 5.98
CA ILE A 48 3.33 4.51 7.29
C ILE A 48 4.41 4.10 8.30
N LEU A 49 4.82 2.83 8.28
CA LEU A 49 5.89 2.31 9.16
C LEU A 49 7.28 2.91 8.87
N LEU A 50 7.51 3.43 7.66
CA LEU A 50 8.78 4.03 7.26
C LEU A 50 8.84 5.54 7.53
N LEU A 51 7.76 6.15 8.02
CA LEU A 51 7.75 7.55 8.43
C LEU A 51 8.62 7.75 9.69
N PRO A 52 9.23 8.94 9.87
CA PRO A 52 10.00 9.24 11.07
C PRO A 52 9.14 9.09 12.35
N PHE A 53 9.71 8.55 13.42
CA PHE A 53 9.01 8.45 14.72
C PHE A 53 8.63 9.80 15.33
N GLU A 54 9.31 10.87 14.91
CA GLU A 54 9.05 12.24 15.33
C GLU A 54 7.84 12.88 14.63
N THR A 55 7.16 12.17 13.71
CA THR A 55 5.98 12.74 13.03
C THR A 55 4.84 12.97 14.01
N PRO A 56 4.23 14.17 14.03
CA PRO A 56 3.09 14.44 14.90
C PRO A 56 1.89 13.59 14.52
N VAL A 57 1.11 13.18 15.51
CA VAL A 57 -0.04 12.25 15.36
C VAL A 57 -1.05 12.74 14.30
N ALA A 58 -1.34 14.03 14.28
CA ALA A 58 -2.26 14.61 13.28
C ALA A 58 -1.76 14.40 11.84
N LEU A 59 -0.46 14.61 11.60
CA LEU A 59 0.14 14.40 10.28
C LEU A 59 0.13 12.91 9.91
N LEU A 60 0.42 12.03 10.87
CA LEU A 60 0.36 10.58 10.67
C LEU A 60 -1.05 10.11 10.26
N LEU A 61 -2.08 10.62 10.93
CA LEU A 61 -3.48 10.30 10.62
C LEU A 61 -3.86 10.77 9.20
N VAL A 62 -3.52 12.01 8.85
CA VAL A 62 -3.78 12.55 7.50
C VAL A 62 -3.02 11.76 6.44
N ALA A 63 -1.75 11.42 6.69
CA ALA A 63 -0.94 10.62 5.78
C ALA A 63 -1.50 9.20 5.61
N GLY A 64 -1.93 8.55 6.69
CA GLY A 64 -2.57 7.24 6.66
C GLY A 64 -3.89 7.25 5.90
N PHE A 65 -4.72 8.27 6.13
CA PHE A 65 -5.98 8.46 5.39
C PHE A 65 -5.75 8.63 3.88
N LEU A 66 -4.83 9.52 3.50
CA LEU A 66 -4.48 9.73 2.09
C LEU A 66 -3.87 8.48 1.46
N CYS A 67 -3.07 7.73 2.22
CA CYS A 67 -2.48 6.48 1.76
C CYS A 67 -3.57 5.43 1.48
N GLY A 68 -4.52 5.23 2.40
CA GLY A 68 -5.67 4.35 2.18
C GLY A 68 -6.51 4.77 0.98
N LEU A 69 -6.89 6.05 0.92
CA LEU A 69 -7.69 6.61 -0.18
C LEU A 69 -7.00 6.43 -1.54
N SER A 70 -5.68 6.60 -1.58
CA SER A 70 -4.91 6.40 -2.81
C SER A 70 -4.96 4.94 -3.27
N VAL A 71 -4.84 3.98 -2.37
CA VAL A 71 -4.89 2.55 -2.71
C VAL A 71 -6.29 2.16 -3.16
N ASP A 72 -7.32 2.56 -2.41
CA ASP A 72 -8.72 2.30 -2.73
C ASP A 72 -9.10 2.82 -4.13
N SER A 73 -8.59 4.00 -4.49
CA SER A 73 -8.80 4.60 -5.83
C SER A 73 -8.28 3.72 -6.97
N PHE A 74 -7.28 2.86 -6.72
CA PHE A 74 -6.69 1.96 -7.70
C PHE A 74 -7.10 0.49 -7.54
N MET A 75 -7.75 0.11 -6.43
CA MET A 75 -8.21 -1.27 -6.20
C MET A 75 -9.48 -1.62 -6.97
N ASN A 76 -10.28 -0.64 -7.40
CA ASN A 76 -11.50 -0.89 -8.17
C ASN A 76 -11.17 -1.26 -9.62
N THR A 77 -11.01 -2.57 -9.88
CA THR A 77 -11.02 -3.12 -11.24
C THR A 77 -12.48 -3.38 -11.62
N ALA A 78 -13.00 -2.62 -12.59
CA ALA A 78 -14.24 -2.94 -13.28
C ALA A 78 -14.11 -4.24 -14.08
#